data_AF-A0A3B8VU94-F1
#
_entry.id   AF-A0A3B8VU94-F1
#
_cell.length_a   1.000
_cell.length_b   1.000
_cell.length_c   1.000
_cell.angle_alpha   90.00
_cell.angle_beta   90.00
_cell.angle_gamma   90.00
#
_symmetry.space_group_name_H-M   'P 1'
#
loop_
_entity.id
_entity.type
_entity.pdbx_description
1 polymer ?
#
loop_
_entity_poly.entity_id
_entity_poly.type
_entity_poly.pdbx_seq_one_letter_code
_entity_poly.pdbx_strand_id
1 'polypeptide(L)' 'MTQSISKPFPNGESLERAMGRMKSFIDDLPQRYDGQNILLIRHPATWYGLEHHIDGVSLIDLSHHSKFVSTNTR' A
#
# COMPACT_ATOMS: atom_id res chain seq x y z
N MET A 1 15.23 -2.54 -12.43
CA MET A 1 15.54 -2.67 -10.99
C MET A 1 14.34 -3.30 -10.28
N THR A 2 14.11 -4.59 -10.48
CA THR A 2 12.95 -5.34 -9.94
C THR A 2 13.24 -6.04 -8.62
N GLN A 3 14.51 -6.02 -8.17
CA GLN A 3 14.96 -6.91 -7.11
C GLN A 3 14.24 -6.63 -5.78
N SER A 4 14.05 -5.39 -5.35
CA SER A 4 13.47 -5.08 -4.03
C SER A 4 11.96 -5.32 -3.89
N ILE A 5 11.25 -5.67 -4.98
CA ILE A 5 9.82 -5.96 -4.93
C ILE A 5 9.58 -7.33 -4.30
N SER A 6 10.23 -8.36 -4.84
CA SER A 6 10.12 -9.75 -4.36
C SER A 6 11.31 -10.18 -3.51
N LYS A 7 12.51 -9.62 -3.71
CA LYS A 7 13.68 -9.91 -2.88
C LYS A 7 13.71 -8.97 -1.67
N PRO A 8 13.71 -9.51 -0.44
CA PRO A 8 13.81 -8.69 0.76
C PRO A 8 15.20 -8.06 0.89
N PHE A 9 15.28 -6.93 1.57
CA PHE A 9 16.53 -6.43 2.16
C PHE A 9 17.00 -7.41 3.25
N PRO A 10 18.30 -7.55 3.55
CA PRO A 10 18.76 -8.39 4.66
C PRO A 10 18.02 -8.08 5.96
N ASN A 11 17.44 -9.11 6.59
CA ASN A 11 16.58 -9.02 7.79
C ASN A 11 15.33 -8.14 7.64
N GLY A 12 15.02 -7.69 6.44
CA GLY A 12 13.84 -6.90 6.12
C GLY A 12 12.75 -7.74 5.45
N GLU A 13 11.66 -7.06 5.09
CA GLU A 13 10.60 -7.61 4.28
C GLU A 13 10.72 -7.17 2.82
N SER A 14 10.27 -8.03 1.91
CA SER A 14 10.02 -7.67 0.51
C SER A 14 8.75 -6.82 0.43
N LEU A 15 8.65 -5.95 -0.58
CA LEU A 15 7.45 -5.15 -0.80
C LEU A 15 6.19 -6.03 -0.96
N GLU A 16 6.28 -7.16 -1.66
CA GLU A 16 5.15 -8.10 -1.82
C GLU A 16 4.59 -8.62 -0.48
N ARG A 17 5.46 -8.94 0.47
CA ARG A 17 5.03 -9.36 1.83
C ARG A 17 4.36 -8.22 2.58
N ALA A 18 4.86 -6.99 2.44
CA ALA A 18 4.21 -5.82 3.00
C ALA A 18 2.82 -5.60 2.37
N MET A 19 2.70 -5.79 1.06
CA MET A 19 1.42 -5.69 0.34
C MET A 19 0.43 -6.76 0.79
N GLY A 20 0.89 -7.98 1.08
CA GLY A 20 0.06 -9.02 1.67
C GLY A 20 -0.58 -8.57 2.99
N ARG A 21 0.21 -7.97 3.90
CA ARG A 21 -0.36 -7.41 5.15
C ARG A 21 -1.31 -6.26 4.89
N MET A 22 -1.01 -5.42 3.90
CA MET A 22 -1.88 -4.30 3.57
C MET A 22 -3.22 -4.77 3.02
N LYS A 23 -3.24 -5.85 2.22
CA LYS A 23 -4.47 -6.47 1.76
C LYS A 23 -5.32 -6.94 2.94
N SER A 24 -4.72 -7.66 3.88
CA SER A 24 -5.43 -8.12 5.08
C SER A 24 -5.98 -6.96 5.90
N PHE A 25 -5.22 -5.87 6.06
CA PHE A 25 -5.71 -4.66 6.72
C PHE A 25 -6.93 -4.07 6.00
N ILE A 26 -6.89 -3.95 4.67
CA ILE A 26 -8.01 -3.43 3.86
C ILE A 26 -9.23 -4.34 3.97
N ASP A 27 -9.05 -5.66 3.87
CA ASP A 27 -10.14 -6.65 3.96
C ASP A 27 -10.82 -6.63 5.35
N ASP A 28 -10.10 -6.24 6.40
CA ASP A 28 -10.63 -6.11 7.77
C ASP A 28 -11.43 -4.81 8.00
N LEU A 29 -11.19 -3.75 7.21
CA LEU A 29 -11.85 -2.46 7.38
C LEU A 29 -13.38 -2.52 7.28
N PRO A 30 -14.00 -3.07 6.21
CA PRO A 30 -15.45 -3.13 6.13
C PRO A 30 -16.06 -4.02 7.22
N GLN A 31 -15.31 -4.99 7.75
CA GLN A 31 -15.82 -5.84 8.83
C GLN A 31 -16.02 -5.08 10.16
N ARG A 32 -15.31 -3.97 10.35
CA ARG A 32 -15.29 -3.21 11.63
C ARG A 32 -15.81 -1.78 11.50
N TYR A 33 -15.72 -1.19 10.31
CA TYR A 33 -15.94 0.24 10.07
C TYR A 33 -16.80 0.53 8.84
N ASP A 34 -17.64 -0.43 8.40
CA ASP A 34 -18.55 -0.19 7.27
C ASP A 34 -19.41 1.07 7.48
N GLY A 35 -19.55 1.87 6.42
CA GLY A 35 -20.26 3.14 6.43
C GLY A 35 -19.60 4.28 7.24
N GLN A 36 -18.40 4.09 7.79
CA GLN A 36 -17.70 5.10 8.58
C GLN A 36 -16.51 5.73 7.83
N ASN A 37 -16.22 6.99 8.15
CA ASN A 37 -15.02 7.67 7.68
C ASN A 37 -13.85 7.36 8.61
N ILE A 38 -12.73 6.90 8.04
CA ILE A 38 -11.51 6.57 8.79
C ILE A 38 -10.36 7.50 8.40
N LEU A 39 -9.52 7.86 9.37
CA LEU A 39 -8.25 8.55 9.15
C LEU A 39 -7.11 7.54 9.25
N LEU A 40 -6.30 7.43 8.19
CA LEU A 40 -5.11 6.59 8.17
C LEU A 40 -3.83 7.42 8.22
N ILE A 41 -3.07 7.31 9.31
CA ILE A 41 -1.71 7.86 9.41
C ILE A 41 -0.75 6.79 8.89
N ARG A 42 0.12 7.15 7.93
CA ARG A 42 0.81 6.14 7.11
C ARG A 42 2.27 6.43 6.81
N HIS A 43 2.96 5.38 6.38
CA HIS A 43 4.26 5.43 5.69
C HIS A 43 4.11 5.11 4.18
N PRO A 44 5.16 5.30 3.35
CA PRO A 44 5.07 5.08 1.90
C PRO A 44 4.61 3.68 1.50
N ALA A 45 5.05 2.61 2.19
CA ALA A 45 4.63 1.25 1.88
C ALA A 45 3.11 1.03 2.05
N THR A 46 2.52 1.68 3.05
CA THR A 46 1.06 1.65 3.27
C THR A 46 0.31 2.37 2.15
N TRP A 47 0.86 3.47 1.63
CA TRP A 47 0.28 4.15 0.45
C TRP A 47 0.30 3.24 -0.77
N TYR A 48 1.44 2.58 -1.03
CA TYR A 48 1.56 1.67 -2.16
C TYR A 48 0.54 0.53 -2.10
N GLY A 49 0.23 0.03 -0.90
CA GLY A 49 -0.79 -1.00 -0.78
C GLY A 49 -2.22 -0.49 -0.98
N LEU A 50 -2.52 0.79 -0.71
CA LEU A 50 -3.80 1.38 -1.08
C LEU A 50 -3.91 1.46 -2.62
N GLU A 51 -2.95 2.12 -3.27
CA GLU A 51 -2.93 2.28 -4.72
C GLU A 51 -2.91 0.93 -5.46
N HIS A 52 -2.19 -0.06 -4.92
CA HIS A 52 -2.09 -1.37 -5.54
C HIS A 52 -3.37 -2.20 -5.39
N HIS A 53 -3.94 -2.27 -4.20
CA HIS A 53 -5.09 -3.16 -3.93
C HIS A 53 -6.45 -2.53 -4.24
N ILE A 54 -6.57 -1.20 -4.15
CA ILE A 54 -7.82 -0.48 -4.41
C ILE A 54 -7.85 -0.01 -5.87
N ASP A 55 -6.80 0.68 -6.31
CA ASP A 55 -6.77 1.31 -7.65
C ASP A 55 -6.09 0.43 -8.72
N GLY A 56 -5.54 -0.73 -8.33
CA GLY A 56 -4.95 -1.70 -9.26
C GLY A 56 -3.61 -1.27 -9.86
N VAL A 57 -2.94 -0.26 -9.29
CA VAL A 57 -1.65 0.25 -9.81
C VAL A 57 -0.55 -0.78 -9.57
N SER A 58 0.34 -1.00 -10.55
CA SER A 58 1.41 -1.99 -10.40
C SER A 58 2.46 -1.52 -9.38
N LEU A 59 3.03 -2.46 -8.61
CA LEU A 59 4.12 -2.14 -7.65
C LEU A 59 5.38 -1.60 -8.35
N ILE A 60 5.59 -1.98 -9.61
CA ILE A 60 6.69 -1.46 -10.41
C ILE A 60 6.48 0.04 -10.63
N ASP A 61 5.30 0.46 -11.10
CA ASP A 61 5.00 1.87 -11.37
C ASP A 61 5.07 2.73 -10.10
N LEU A 62 4.60 2.19 -8.97
CA LEU A 62 4.68 2.85 -7.65
C LEU A 62 6.11 2.98 -7.14
N SER A 63 6.98 2.00 -7.42
CA SER A 63 8.41 2.07 -7.06
C SER A 63 9.18 3.12 -7.88
N HIS A 64 8.65 3.50 -9.04
CA HIS A 64 9.23 4.51 -9.92
C HIS A 64 8.65 5.92 -9.70
N HIS A 65 7.47 6.04 -9.09
CA HIS A 65 6.83 7.31 -8.82
C HIS A 65 7.32 7.93 -7.49
N SER A 66 8.10 9.01 -7.59
CA SER A 66 8.42 9.90 -6.47
C SER A 66 7.30 10.89 -6.12
N LYS A 67 6.18 10.85 -6.84
CA LYS A 67 5.13 11.86 -6.71
C LYS A 67 4.10 11.45 -5.67
N PHE A 68 4.27 11.99 -4.46
CA PHE A 68 3.18 12.12 -3.50
C PHE A 68 2.14 13.07 -4.12
N VAL A 69 1.08 12.52 -4.72
CA VAL A 69 -0.09 13.34 -5.07
C VAL A 69 -0.99 13.34 -3.86
N SER A 70 -1.03 14.47 -3.13
CA SER A 70 -2.05 14.68 -2.11
C SER A 70 -3.38 14.92 -2.82
N THR A 71 -4.15 13.87 -3.06
CA THR A 71 -5.55 14.02 -3.45
C THR A 71 -6.35 14.26 -2.19
N ASN A 72 -6.42 15.53 -1.78
CA ASN A 72 -7.54 15.96 -0.95
C ASN A 72 -8.72 16.17 -1.91
N THR A 73 -9.64 15.22 -1.96
CA THR A 73 -10.89 15.41 -2.68
C THR A 73 -12.06 15.13 -1.74
N ARG A 74 -12.42 16.23 -1.07
CA ARG A 74 -13.67 16.59 -0.39
C ARG A 74 -14.15 15.71 0.76
#